data_AF-A0A511T8T5-F1
#
_entry.id   AF-A0A511T8T5-F1
#
_cell.length_a   1.000
_cell.length_b   1.000
_cell.length_c   1.000
_cell.angle_alpha   90.00
_cell.angle_beta   90.00
_cell.angle_gamma   90.00
#
_symmetry.space_group_name_H-M   'P 1'
#
loop_
_entity.id
_entity.type
_entity.pdbx_description
1 polymer ?
#
loop_
_entity_poly.entity_id
_entity_poly.type
_entity_poly.pdbx_seq_one_letter_code
_entity_poly.pdbx_strand_id
1 'polypeptide(L)'
;MLRHTLTQALKELRTRIASGDPDLMAARHLVERQVRMSPEAHAYLDRLLAETRKESSPEELREPFPEEVPAAQVVEHRSWEDACESARRNMAPPLSLTVWRDEGGLTRLEVLGLLTLALRRLAATPEFGAGPLLPGLQR
;
A
#
# COMPACT_ATOMS: atom_id res chain seq x y z
N MET A 1 -11.72 -7.29 11.05
CA MET A 1 -11.11 -6.03 11.58
C MET A 1 -9.71 -5.78 11.03
N LEU A 2 -8.78 -6.75 11.12
CA LEU A 2 -7.38 -6.60 10.67
C LEU A 2 -7.22 -6.07 9.23
N ARG A 3 -7.93 -6.67 8.26
CA ARG A 3 -7.89 -6.25 6.84
C ARG A 3 -8.27 -4.79 6.64
N HIS A 4 -9.31 -4.31 7.34
CA HIS A 4 -9.74 -2.92 7.25
C HIS A 4 -8.65 -1.97 7.79
N THR A 5 -8.10 -2.26 8.98
CA THR A 5 -7.02 -1.46 9.57
C THR A 5 -5.80 -1.39 8.67
N LEU A 6 -5.37 -2.53 8.10
CA LEU A 6 -4.24 -2.59 7.17
C LEU A 6 -4.51 -1.83 5.86
N THR A 7 -5.74 -1.93 5.33
CA THR A 7 -6.16 -1.19 4.14
C THR A 7 -6.08 0.32 4.38
N GLN A 8 -6.55 0.80 5.54
CA GLN A 8 -6.46 2.21 5.90
C GLN A 8 -5.01 2.66 6.06
N ALA A 9 -4.18 1.86 6.76
CA ALA A 9 -2.78 2.15 6.94
C ALA A 9 -2.02 2.27 5.61
N LEU A 10 -2.23 1.34 4.67
CA LEU A 10 -1.60 1.38 3.35
C LEU A 10 -2.05 2.58 2.51
N LYS A 11 -3.34 2.95 2.57
CA LYS A 11 -3.87 4.15 1.89
C LYS A 11 -3.29 5.45 2.45
N GLU A 12 -3.18 5.55 3.77
CA GLU A 12 -2.59 6.70 4.44
C GLU A 12 -1.09 6.81 4.11
N LEU A 13 -0.36 5.68 4.13
CA LEU A 13 1.05 5.63 3.72
C LEU A 13 1.24 6.13 2.29
N ARG A 14 0.39 5.69 1.36
CA ARG A 14 0.45 6.12 -0.04
C ARG A 14 0.24 7.63 -0.16
N THR A 15 -0.73 8.16 0.57
CA THR A 15 -1.05 9.60 0.60
C THR A 15 0.12 10.42 1.14
N ARG A 16 0.74 9.97 2.22
CA ARG A 16 1.89 10.63 2.84
C ARG A 16 3.14 10.65 1.96
N ILE A 17 3.46 9.51 1.36
CA ILE A 17 4.60 9.41 0.42
C ILE A 17 4.35 10.28 -0.81
N ALA A 18 3.12 10.30 -1.34
CA ALA A 18 2.74 11.18 -2.44
C ALA A 18 2.81 12.68 -2.05
N SER A 19 2.57 12.99 -0.78
CA SER A 19 2.66 14.36 -0.22
C SER A 19 4.09 14.83 0.04
N GLY A 20 5.07 13.92 -0.02
CA GLY A 20 6.49 14.27 0.04
C GLY A 20 7.20 13.90 1.33
N ASP A 21 6.69 12.93 2.10
CA ASP A 21 7.45 12.37 3.22
C ASP A 21 8.82 11.85 2.73
N PRO A 22 9.88 12.03 3.54
CA PRO A 22 11.26 11.84 3.09
C PRO A 22 11.68 10.37 3.01
N ASP A 23 10.98 9.48 3.71
CA ASP A 23 11.23 8.04 3.72
C ASP A 23 9.99 7.28 4.26
N LEU A 24 10.00 5.96 4.09
CA LEU A 24 8.90 5.11 4.55
C LEU A 24 8.76 5.10 6.08
N MET A 25 9.85 5.25 6.83
CA MET A 25 9.83 5.22 8.30
C MET A 25 9.15 6.45 8.89
N ALA A 26 9.44 7.63 8.34
CA ALA A 26 8.79 8.90 8.69
C ALA A 26 7.29 8.84 8.41
N ALA A 27 6.90 8.34 7.22
CA ALA A 27 5.50 8.15 6.86
C ALA A 27 4.80 7.19 7.83
N ARG A 28 5.42 6.03 8.11
CA ARG A 28 4.90 5.03 9.06
C ARG A 28 4.69 5.61 10.45
N HIS A 29 5.67 6.30 11.01
CA HIS A 29 5.55 6.89 12.33
C HIS A 29 4.31 7.78 12.46
N LEU A 30 3.98 8.53 11.41
CA LEU A 30 2.81 9.39 11.42
C LEU A 30 1.50 8.63 11.18
N VAL A 31 1.49 7.59 10.33
CA VAL A 31 0.34 6.69 10.17
C VAL A 31 0.00 5.98 11.46
N GLU A 32 0.99 5.50 12.21
CA GLU A 32 0.78 4.79 13.48
C GLU A 32 0.12 5.67 14.56
N ARG A 33 0.29 6.99 14.46
CA ARG A 33 -0.40 7.96 15.33
C ARG A 33 -1.86 8.16 14.94
N GLN A 34 -2.22 7.94 13.68
CA GLN A 34 -3.57 8.14 13.15
C GLN A 34 -4.38 6.84 13.16
N VAL A 35 -3.75 5.73 12.81
CA VAL A 35 -4.34 4.39 12.71
C VAL A 35 -3.82 3.56 13.87
N ARG A 36 -4.70 3.29 14.86
CA ARG A 36 -4.36 2.37 15.96
C ARG A 36 -4.21 0.96 15.43
N MET A 37 -2.96 0.51 15.27
CA MET A 37 -2.61 -0.84 14.87
C MET A 37 -2.22 -1.66 16.10
N SER A 38 -2.62 -2.93 16.13
CA SER A 38 -2.13 -3.88 17.13
C SER A 38 -0.74 -4.38 16.72
N PRO A 39 0.08 -4.93 17.64
CA PRO A 39 1.39 -5.50 17.30
C PRO A 39 1.33 -6.52 16.16
N GLU A 40 0.27 -7.32 16.12
CA GLU A 40 0.02 -8.30 15.05
C GLU A 40 -0.23 -7.62 13.71
N ALA A 41 -0.93 -6.48 13.69
CA ALA A 41 -1.16 -5.70 12.49
C ALA A 41 0.14 -5.07 11.96
N HIS A 42 1.02 -4.58 12.84
CA HIS A 42 2.35 -4.10 12.43
C HIS A 42 3.17 -5.23 11.80
N ALA A 43 3.29 -6.37 12.48
CA ALA A 43 4.05 -7.51 11.98
C ALA A 43 3.48 -8.04 10.65
N TYR A 44 2.14 -8.01 10.49
CA TYR A 44 1.51 -8.37 9.23
C TYR A 44 1.83 -7.37 8.12
N LEU A 45 1.74 -6.07 8.39
CA LEU A 45 2.08 -5.02 7.42
C LEU A 45 3.53 -5.14 6.96
N ASP A 46 4.46 -5.34 7.89
CA ASP A 46 5.89 -5.53 7.60
C ASP A 46 6.12 -6.69 6.65
N ARG A 47 5.54 -7.84 7.00
CA ARG A 47 5.63 -9.04 6.17
C ARG A 47 4.99 -8.84 4.80
N LEU A 48 3.80 -8.24 4.73
CA LEU A 48 3.12 -7.97 3.47
C LEU A 48 3.98 -7.09 2.55
N LEU A 49 4.58 -6.02 3.08
CA LEU A 49 5.45 -5.15 2.30
C LEU A 49 6.75 -5.86 1.88
N ALA A 50 7.34 -6.66 2.76
CA ALA A 50 8.55 -7.42 2.45
C ALA A 50 8.30 -8.50 1.38
N GLU A 51 7.21 -9.26 1.50
CA GLU A 51 6.80 -10.27 0.53
C GLU A 51 6.46 -9.62 -0.81
N THR A 52 5.70 -8.52 -0.80
CA THR A 52 5.37 -7.78 -2.03
C THR A 52 6.64 -7.26 -2.70
N ARG A 53 7.59 -6.70 -1.94
CA ARG A 53 8.87 -6.21 -2.48
C ARG A 53 9.70 -7.35 -3.07
N LYS A 54 9.72 -8.52 -2.43
CA LYS A 54 10.50 -9.67 -2.87
C LYS A 54 9.95 -10.30 -4.15
N GLU A 55 8.62 -10.33 -4.30
CA GLU A 55 7.94 -11.04 -5.37
C GLU A 55 7.61 -10.17 -6.58
N SER A 56 7.69 -8.84 -6.45
CA SER A 56 7.40 -7.92 -7.56
C SER A 56 8.67 -7.58 -8.32
N SER A 57 8.57 -7.60 -9.64
CA SER A 57 9.59 -7.08 -10.54
C SER A 57 9.65 -5.54 -10.51
N PRO A 58 10.77 -4.92 -10.92
CA PRO A 58 10.84 -3.46 -11.07
C PRO A 58 9.80 -2.89 -12.03
N GLU A 59 9.38 -3.66 -13.04
CA GLU A 59 8.34 -3.28 -13.98
C GLU A 59 6.97 -3.22 -13.31
N GLU A 60 6.60 -4.24 -12.54
CA GLU A 60 5.34 -4.25 -11.76
C GLU A 60 5.30 -3.14 -10.70
N LEU A 61 6.44 -2.74 -10.15
CA LEU A 61 6.51 -1.61 -9.22
C LEU A 61 6.30 -0.25 -9.91
N ARG A 62 6.65 -0.13 -11.20
CA ARG A 62 6.43 1.10 -11.98
C ARG A 62 5.04 1.13 -12.57
N GLU A 63 4.53 -0.03 -12.97
CA GLU A 63 3.25 -0.21 -13.63
C GLU A 63 2.50 -1.35 -12.93
N PRO A 64 1.85 -1.08 -11.77
CA PRO A 64 1.22 -2.12 -10.98
C PRO A 64 -0.06 -2.68 -11.61
N PHE A 65 -0.56 -2.05 -12.69
CA PHE A 65 -1.76 -2.46 -13.40
C PHE A 65 -1.42 -2.92 -14.81
N PRO A 66 -2.18 -3.89 -15.37
CA PRO A 66 -2.05 -4.25 -16.77
C PRO A 66 -2.45 -3.06 -17.66
N GLU A 67 -1.97 -3.07 -18.91
CA GLU A 67 -2.28 -2.05 -19.91
C GLU A 67 -3.80 -1.84 -20.09
N GLU A 68 -4.56 -2.94 -20.10
CA GLU A 68 -6.02 -2.89 -20.05
C GLU A 68 -6.52 -3.10 -18.62
N VAL A 69 -6.85 -2.00 -17.94
CA VAL A 69 -7.32 -2.01 -16.55
C VAL A 69 -8.73 -2.57 -16.46
N PRO A 70 -8.95 -3.69 -15.72
CA PRO A 70 -10.29 -4.23 -15.54
C PRO A 70 -11.22 -3.22 -14.85
N ALA A 71 -12.50 -3.19 -15.23
CA ALA A 71 -13.50 -2.27 -14.66
C ALA A 71 -13.54 -2.27 -13.12
N ALA A 72 -13.32 -3.43 -12.49
CA ALA A 72 -13.28 -3.57 -11.04
C ALA A 72 -12.10 -2.83 -10.37
N GLN A 73 -11.05 -2.50 -11.12
CA GLN A 73 -9.81 -1.88 -10.63
C GLN A 73 -9.66 -0.41 -11.02
N VAL A 74 -10.59 0.15 -11.80
CA VAL A 74 -10.50 1.54 -12.32
C VAL A 74 -10.35 2.57 -11.21
N VAL A 75 -11.06 2.41 -10.08
CA VAL A 75 -10.96 3.35 -8.95
C VAL A 75 -9.58 3.28 -8.30
N GLU A 76 -9.01 2.08 -8.19
CA GLU A 76 -7.69 1.89 -7.59
C GLU A 76 -6.59 2.40 -8.51
N HIS A 77 -6.71 2.14 -9.82
CA HIS A 77 -5.82 2.66 -10.85
C HIS A 77 -5.74 4.18 -10.81
N ARG A 78 -6.90 4.87 -10.89
CA ARG A 78 -6.96 6.33 -10.80
C ARG A 78 -6.32 6.85 -9.51
N SER A 79 -6.60 6.20 -8.38
CA SER A 79 -6.03 6.63 -7.11
C SER A 79 -4.50 6.43 -7.03
N TRP A 80 -3.95 5.46 -7.74
CA TRP A 80 -2.50 5.30 -7.90
C TRP A 80 -1.92 6.35 -8.86
N GLU A 81 -2.57 6.60 -10.00
CA GLU A 81 -2.18 7.66 -10.94
C GLU A 81 -2.13 9.03 -10.27
N ASP A 82 -3.18 9.39 -9.51
CA ASP A 82 -3.28 10.64 -8.75
C ASP A 82 -2.14 10.76 -7.73
N ALA A 83 -1.80 9.67 -7.04
CA ALA A 83 -0.70 9.65 -6.07
C ALA A 83 0.66 9.85 -6.76
N CYS A 84 0.87 9.21 -7.92
CA CYS A 84 2.06 9.38 -8.74
C CYS A 84 2.18 10.81 -9.29
N GLU A 85 1.08 11.39 -9.78
CA GLU A 85 1.05 12.77 -10.25
C GLU A 85 1.34 13.76 -9.12
N SER A 86 0.72 13.57 -7.95
CA SER A 86 0.98 14.36 -6.75
C SER A 86 2.46 14.30 -6.35
N ALA A 87 3.05 13.09 -6.32
CA ALA A 87 4.46 12.92 -6.02
C ALA A 87 5.36 13.66 -7.02
N ARG A 88 5.09 13.54 -8.33
CA ARG A 88 5.84 14.25 -9.37
C ARG A 88 5.74 15.75 -9.21
N ARG A 89 4.54 16.28 -8.94
CA ARG A 89 4.30 17.71 -8.71
C ARG A 89 5.07 18.23 -7.48
N ASN A 90 5.05 17.48 -6.39
CA ASN A 90 5.73 17.85 -5.14
C ASN A 90 7.26 17.75 -5.25
N MET A 91 7.77 16.86 -6.11
CA MET A 91 9.20 16.77 -6.43
C MET A 91 9.68 17.87 -7.37
N ALA A 92 8.78 18.49 -8.13
CA ALA A 92 9.09 19.62 -9.00
C ALA A 92 9.02 20.97 -8.25
N PRO A 93 9.60 22.05 -8.81
CA PRO A 93 9.41 23.40 -8.28
C PRO A 93 7.92 23.77 -8.21
N PRO A 94 7.48 24.55 -7.19
CA PRO A 94 8.31 25.24 -6.19
C PRO A 94 8.66 24.40 -4.95
N LEU A 95 8.01 23.25 -4.75
CA LEU A 95 8.13 22.49 -3.51
C LEU A 95 9.44 21.72 -3.43
N SER A 96 9.94 21.20 -4.56
CA SER A 96 11.25 20.55 -4.68
C SER A 96 11.53 19.51 -3.59
N LEU A 97 10.52 18.74 -3.18
CA LEU A 97 10.60 17.71 -2.15
C LEU A 97 11.31 16.46 -2.69
N THR A 98 12.54 16.61 -3.16
CA THR A 98 13.33 15.56 -3.82
C THR A 98 14.00 14.60 -2.85
N VAL A 99 14.02 14.94 -1.55
CA VAL A 99 14.53 14.07 -0.50
C VAL A 99 13.65 12.82 -0.43
N TRP A 100 14.22 11.69 -0.84
CA TRP A 100 13.63 10.37 -0.70
C TRP A 100 14.73 9.38 -0.30
N ARG A 101 14.48 8.58 0.73
CA ARG A 101 15.37 7.48 1.16
C ARG A 101 14.54 6.22 1.38
N ASP A 102 14.94 5.14 0.73
CA ASP A 102 14.40 3.80 0.98
C ASP A 102 15.58 2.84 1.15
N GLU A 103 15.55 2.03 2.21
CA GLU A 103 16.62 1.06 2.50
C GLU A 103 16.73 -0.03 1.43
N GLY A 104 15.66 -0.28 0.68
CA GLY A 104 15.63 -1.21 -0.45
C GLY A 104 16.05 -0.59 -1.78
N GLY A 105 16.42 0.70 -1.81
CA GLY A 105 16.81 1.41 -3.02
C GLY A 105 15.67 1.75 -3.97
N LEU A 106 14.41 1.59 -3.56
CA LEU A 106 13.27 1.93 -4.41
C LEU A 106 13.12 3.45 -4.52
N THR A 107 12.77 3.92 -5.72
CA THR A 107 12.34 5.31 -5.92
C THR A 107 11.00 5.57 -5.24
N ARG A 108 10.68 6.84 -4.99
CA ARG A 108 9.37 7.23 -4.42
C ARG A 108 8.20 6.65 -5.22
N LEU A 109 8.27 6.69 -6.55
CA LEU A 109 7.21 6.17 -7.42
C LEU A 109 7.10 4.64 -7.34
N GLU A 110 8.23 3.93 -7.30
CA GLU A 110 8.23 2.47 -7.12
C GLU A 110 7.67 2.07 -5.74
N VAL A 111 7.84 2.88 -4.70
CA VAL A 111 7.18 2.64 -3.41
C VAL A 111 5.67 2.89 -3.46
N LEU A 112 5.20 3.87 -4.24
CA LEU A 112 3.75 4.02 -4.47
C LEU A 112 3.17 2.80 -5.21
N GLY A 113 3.93 2.22 -6.15
CA GLY A 113 3.59 0.95 -6.78
C GLY A 113 3.59 -0.22 -5.80
N LEU A 114 4.63 -0.35 -4.96
CA LEU A 114 4.72 -1.35 -3.90
C LEU A 114 3.49 -1.33 -2.98
N LEU A 115 3.10 -0.14 -2.50
CA LEU A 115 1.92 0.02 -1.64
C LEU A 115 0.62 -0.36 -2.35
N THR A 116 0.54 -0.11 -3.66
CA THR A 116 -0.63 -0.45 -4.48
C THR A 116 -0.72 -1.97 -4.71
N LEU A 117 0.41 -2.64 -5.00
CA LEU A 117 0.45 -4.10 -5.09
C LEU A 117 0.13 -4.75 -3.73
N ALA A 118 0.62 -4.17 -2.62
CA ALA A 118 0.30 -4.64 -1.28
C ALA A 118 -1.21 -4.51 -0.97
N LEU A 119 -1.85 -3.40 -1.36
CA LEU A 119 -3.30 -3.22 -1.24
C LEU A 119 -4.07 -4.29 -2.02
N ARG A 120 -3.67 -4.57 -3.27
CA ARG A 120 -4.28 -5.60 -4.11
C ARG A 120 -4.13 -6.99 -3.52
N ARG A 121 -2.95 -7.33 -3.03
CA ARG A 121 -2.68 -8.61 -2.34
C ARG A 121 -3.53 -8.75 -1.08
N LEU A 122 -3.62 -7.69 -0.28
CA LEU A 122 -4.45 -7.67 0.93
C LEU A 122 -5.94 -7.82 0.60
N ALA A 123 -6.42 -7.22 -0.49
CA ALA A 123 -7.80 -7.35 -0.95
C ALA A 123 -8.11 -8.77 -1.46
N ALA A 124 -7.15 -9.41 -2.12
CA ALA A 124 -7.25 -10.79 -2.61
C ALA A 124 -7.09 -11.85 -1.50
N THR A 125 -6.54 -11.47 -0.34
CA THR A 125 -6.35 -12.41 0.77
C THR A 125 -7.72 -12.77 1.37
N PRO A 126 -8.09 -14.06 1.42
CA PRO A 126 -9.30 -14.47 2.10
C PRO A 126 -9.21 -14.12 3.58
N GLU A 127 -10.28 -13.56 4.16
CA GLU A 127 -10.33 -13.35 5.60
C GLU A 127 -10.31 -14.72 6.28
N PHE A 128 -9.18 -15.10 6.88
CA PHE A 128 -9.14 -16.22 7.82
C PHE A 128 -10.08 -15.87 8.98
N GLY A 129 -11.30 -16.45 9.00
CA GLY A 129 -12.26 -16.17 10.06
C GLY A 129 -13.76 -16.28 9.75
N ALA A 130 -14.17 -16.83 8.62
CA ALA A 130 -15.48 -17.46 8.51
C ALA A 130 -15.25 -18.97 8.37
N GLY A 131 -15.07 -19.66 9.50
CA GLY A 131 -15.33 -21.10 9.55
C GLY A 131 -16.73 -21.37 9.00
N PRO A 132 -17.03 -22.61 8.54
CA PRO A 132 -18.34 -22.91 8.00
C PRO A 132 -19.41 -22.46 9.00
N LEU A 133 -20.33 -21.61 8.55
CA LEU A 133 -21.58 -21.37 9.28
C LEU A 133 -22.35 -22.71 9.26
N LEU A 134 -22.04 -23.55 10.26
CA LEU A 134 -22.68 -24.81 10.65
C LEU A 134 -22.65 -25.96 9.62
N PRO A 135 -22.05 -27.11 10.00
CA PRO A 135 -22.74 -28.37 9.86
C PRO A 135 -22.72 -29.09 11.21
N GLY A 136 -23.64 -28.71 12.09
CA GLY A 136 -23.71 -29.26 13.43
C GLY A 136 -25.04 -29.01 14.12
N LEU A 137 -26.14 -29.00 13.36
CA LEU A 137 -27.50 -28.92 13.90
C LEU A 137 -28.54 -29.37 12.85
N GLN A 138 -28.44 -30.61 12.38
CA GLN A 138 -29.62 -31.38 12.02
C GLN A 138 -29.49 -32.73 12.73
N ARG A 139 -30.46 -32.98 13.61
CA ARG A 139 -30.62 -34.22 14.37
C ARG A 139 -30.85 -35.40 13.43
#